data_AF-A0A1V9FTN4-F1
#
_entry.id   AF-A0A1V9FTN4-F1
#
_cell.length_a   1.000
_cell.length_b   1.000
_cell.length_c   1.000
_cell.angle_alpha   90.00
_cell.angle_beta   90.00
_cell.angle_gamma   90.00
#
_symmetry.space_group_name_H-M   'P 1'
#
loop_
_entity.id
_entity.type
_entity.pdbx_description
1 polymer ?
#
loop_
_entity_poly.entity_id
_entity_poly.type
_entity_poly.pdbx_seq_one_letter_code
_entity_poly.pdbx_strand_id
1 'polypeptide(L)' 'MRIFLANAPSIISAKNIKQVTADLPAGWFVRIHRSYVINTRYITSYSTSGNDWIVQLNGTLEARVSRQYKPIIKKILAL' A
#
# COMPACT_ATOMS: atom_id res chain seq x y z
N MET A 1 2.56 0.13 -14.70
CA MET A 1 1.89 -0.32 -13.44
C MET A 1 0.50 0.29 -13.35
N ARG A 2 -0.41 -0.33 -12.58
CA ARG A 2 -1.75 0.22 -12.33
C ARG A 2 -1.76 1.02 -11.02
N ILE A 3 -2.30 2.23 -11.06
CA ILE A 3 -2.48 3.11 -9.89
C ILE A 3 -3.98 3.18 -9.60
N PHE A 4 -4.35 2.97 -8.34
CA PHE A 4 -5.72 3.02 -7.88
C PHE A 4 -5.96 4.36 -7.19
N LEU A 5 -7.01 5.08 -7.61
CA LEU A 5 -7.39 6.39 -7.09
C LEU A 5 -8.71 6.25 -6.32
N ALA A 6 -8.89 7.03 -5.26
CA ALA A 6 -10.09 6.95 -4.44
C ALA A 6 -11.35 7.48 -5.16
N ASN A 7 -11.18 8.53 -5.98
CA ASN A 7 -12.28 9.27 -6.58
C ASN A 7 -12.26 9.23 -8.13
N ALA A 8 -11.45 8.34 -8.72
CA ALA A 8 -11.29 8.25 -10.17
C ALA A 8 -10.96 6.81 -10.59
N PRO A 9 -11.20 6.44 -11.86
CA PRO A 9 -10.79 5.15 -12.39
C PRO A 9 -9.29 4.90 -12.24
N SER A 10 -8.91 3.63 -12.18
CA SER A 10 -7.51 3.26 -12.12
C SER A 10 -6.77 3.69 -13.38
N ILE A 11 -5.58 4.27 -13.23
CA ILE A 11 -4.73 4.69 -14.35
C ILE A 11 -3.59 3.71 -14.59
N ILE A 12 -3.19 3.55 -15.85
CA ILE A 12 -2.03 2.76 -16.23
C ILE A 12 -0.87 3.72 -16.49
N SER A 13 0.22 3.55 -15.77
CA SER A 13 1.45 4.33 -15.95
C SER A 13 2.54 3.48 -16.60
N ALA A 14 3.29 4.07 -17.53
CA ALA A 14 4.51 3.47 -18.09
C ALA A 14 5.68 3.46 -17.10
N LYS A 15 5.65 4.33 -16.08
CA LYS A 15 6.68 4.39 -15.03
C LYS A 15 6.64 3.14 -14.14
N ASN A 16 7.81 2.76 -13.63
CA ASN A 16 7.92 1.72 -12.61
C ASN A 16 7.59 2.25 -11.21
N ILE A 17 7.41 1.35 -10.25
CA ILE A 17 7.07 1.69 -8.86
C ILE A 17 8.08 2.68 -8.28
N LYS A 18 9.38 2.42 -8.43
CA LYS A 18 10.43 3.29 -7.85
C LYS A 18 10.35 4.72 -8.40
N GLN A 19 10.18 4.86 -9.71
CA GLN A 19 10.05 6.15 -10.38
C GLN A 19 8.86 6.93 -9.86
N VAL A 20 7.68 6.31 -9.76
CA VAL A 20 6.50 7.02 -9.23
C VAL A 20 6.63 7.33 -7.75
N THR A 21 7.22 6.43 -6.96
CA THR A 21 7.37 6.69 -5.51
C THR A 21 8.34 7.85 -5.23
N ALA A 22 9.29 8.11 -6.12
CA ALA A 22 10.22 9.24 -6.02
C ALA A 22 9.53 10.60 -6.23
N ASP A 23 8.47 10.62 -7.04
CA ASP A 23 7.69 11.83 -7.34
C ASP A 23 6.61 12.10 -6.26
N LEU A 24 6.39 11.18 -5.33
CA LEU A 24 5.31 11.26 -4.33
C LEU A 24 5.79 11.86 -3.00
N PRO A 25 4.89 12.51 -2.24
CA PRO A 25 5.21 13.03 -0.91
C PRO A 25 5.80 11.97 0.01
N ALA A 26 6.99 12.26 0.55
CA ALA A 26 7.65 11.38 1.50
C ALA A 26 6.78 11.17 2.75
N GLY A 27 6.78 9.94 3.27
CA GLY A 27 6.05 9.57 4.49
C GLY A 27 4.57 9.26 4.31
N TRP A 28 3.94 9.62 3.19
CA TRP A 28 2.54 9.24 2.90
C TRP A 28 2.44 7.89 2.21
N PHE A 29 3.49 7.52 1.47
CA PHE A 29 3.53 6.30 0.71
C PHE A 29 4.54 5.34 1.31
N VAL A 30 4.11 4.09 1.50
CA VAL A 30 4.96 3.04 2.05
C VAL A 30 4.89 1.80 1.17
N ARG A 31 6.05 1.17 1.00
CA ARG A 31 6.13 -0.12 0.30
C ARG A 31 5.80 -1.24 1.26
N ILE A 32 4.83 -2.06 0.89
CA ILE A 32 4.33 -3.18 1.73
C ILE A 32 4.49 -4.54 1.06
N HIS A 33 4.79 -4.53 -0.23
CA HIS A 33 5.04 -5.70 -1.04
C HIS A 33 6.04 -5.35 -2.14
N ARG A 34 6.69 -6.35 -2.74
CA ARG A 34 7.57 -6.08 -3.90
C ARG A 34 6.81 -5.45 -5.07
N SER A 35 5.50 -5.68 -5.16
CA SER A 35 4.64 -5.16 -6.22
C SER A 35 3.72 -4.02 -5.79
N TYR A 36 3.69 -3.66 -4.49
CA TYR A 36 2.69 -2.71 -3.97
C TYR A 36 3.33 -1.61 -3.13
N VAL A 37 2.88 -0.39 -3.40
CA VAL A 37 3.07 0.80 -2.57
C VAL A 37 1.67 1.32 -2.27
N ILE A 38 1.41 1.64 -1.00
CA ILE A 38 0.12 2.12 -0.53
C ILE A 38 0.26 3.50 0.08
N ASN A 39 -0.83 4.27 0.04
CA ASN A 39 -0.96 5.50 0.79
C ASN A 39 -1.45 5.18 2.21
N THR A 40 -0.65 5.49 3.23
CA THR A 40 -0.96 5.18 4.64
C THR A 40 -2.18 5.91 5.16
N ARG A 41 -2.53 7.06 4.58
CA ARG A 41 -3.70 7.86 4.95
C ARG A 41 -5.03 7.26 4.52
N TYR A 42 -4.99 6.26 3.63
CA TYR A 42 -6.17 5.58 3.11
C TYR A 42 -6.33 4.18 3.71
N ILE A 43 -5.52 3.81 4.71
CA ILE A 43 -5.70 2.55 5.43
C ILE A 43 -6.94 2.67 6.32
N THR A 44 -7.89 1.77 6.14
CA THR A 44 -9.14 1.71 6.91
C THR A 44 -9.06 0.67 8.03
N SER A 45 -8.46 -0.48 7.73
CA SER A 45 -8.26 -1.56 8.69
C SER A 45 -7.16 -2.51 8.23
N TYR A 46 -6.86 -3.52 9.04
CA TYR A 46 -6.02 -4.63 8.65
C TYR A 46 -6.63 -5.93 9.15
N SER A 47 -6.33 -7.02 8.46
CA SER A 47 -6.68 -8.36 8.90
C SER A 47 -5.48 -9.28 8.82
N THR A 48 -5.46 -10.28 9.71
CA THR A 48 -4.44 -11.31 9.72
C THR A 48 -5.10 -12.66 9.51
N SER A 49 -4.68 -13.39 8.48
CA SER A 49 -5.12 -14.76 8.23
C SER A 49 -3.91 -15.68 8.28
N GLY A 50 -3.75 -16.39 9.39
CA GLY A 50 -2.53 -17.16 9.69
C GLY A 50 -1.30 -16.27 9.68
N ASN A 51 -0.36 -16.52 8.77
CA ASN A 51 0.85 -15.71 8.61
C ASN A 51 0.69 -14.58 7.57
N ASP A 52 -0.48 -14.43 6.97
CA ASP A 52 -0.74 -13.37 6.00
C ASP A 52 -1.33 -12.14 6.66
N TRP A 53 -0.82 -10.99 6.22
CA TRP A 53 -1.26 -9.68 6.66
C TRP A 53 -1.86 -8.98 5.46
N ILE A 54 -3.09 -8.52 5.59
CA ILE A 54 -3.83 -7.82 4.55
C ILE A 54 -4.17 -6.45 5.09
N VAL A 55 -3.77 -5.40 4.38
CA VAL A 55 -4.15 -4.03 4.68
C VAL A 55 -5.35 -3.69 3.82
N GLN A 56 -6.42 -3.23 4.46
CA GLN A 56 -7.60 -2.73 3.81
C GLN A 56 -7.41 -1.24 3.54
N LEU A 57 -7.60 -0.85 2.29
CA LEU A 57 -7.60 0.54 1.86
C LEU A 57 -9.04 1.01 1.65
N ASN A 58 -9.24 2.31 1.51
CA ASN A 58 -10.55 2.88 1.22
C ASN A 58 -11.23 2.17 0.03
N GLY A 59 -12.52 1.87 0.18
CA GLY A 59 -13.32 1.08 -0.76
C GLY A 59 -13.17 -0.42 -0.54
N THR A 60 -13.02 -1.17 -1.64
CA THR A 60 -12.88 -2.63 -1.66
C THR A 60 -11.45 -3.09 -1.94
N LEU A 61 -10.47 -2.18 -1.83
CA LEU A 61 -9.10 -2.46 -2.23
C LEU A 61 -8.32 -3.07 -1.08
N GLU A 62 -7.82 -4.28 -1.29
CA GLU A 62 -6.99 -4.99 -0.32
C GLU A 62 -5.57 -5.14 -0.83
N ALA A 63 -4.59 -5.02 0.07
CA ALA A 63 -3.18 -5.19 -0.28
C ALA A 63 -2.46 -6.11 0.72
N ARG A 64 -1.98 -7.25 0.20
CA ARG A 64 -1.20 -8.21 0.98
C ARG A 64 0.20 -7.65 1.29
N VAL A 65 0.57 -7.72 2.57
CA VAL A 65 1.88 -7.33 3.08
C VAL A 65 2.82 -8.52 3.01
N SER A 66 3.99 -8.39 2.37
CA SER A 66 5.00 -9.46 2.45
C SER A 66 5.72 -9.45 3.79
N ARG A 67 6.20 -10.62 4.19
CA ARG A 67 6.85 -10.88 5.49
C ARG A 67 7.91 -9.82 5.86
N GLN A 68 8.75 -9.42 4.90
CA GLN A 68 9.82 -8.43 5.11
C GLN A 68 9.31 -7.01 5.42
N TYR A 69 8.10 -6.65 5.02
CA TYR A 69 7.51 -5.33 5.27
C TYR A 69 6.56 -5.32 6.47
N LYS A 70 6.30 -6.46 7.12
CA LYS A 70 5.47 -6.48 8.34
C LYS A 70 5.96 -5.50 9.43
N PRO A 71 7.27 -5.37 9.72
CA PRO A 71 7.73 -4.43 10.73
C PRO A 71 7.36 -2.97 10.43
N ILE A 72 7.35 -2.57 9.15
CA ILE A 72 6.99 -1.19 8.78
C ILE A 72 5.50 -0.94 8.98
N ILE A 73 4.66 -1.93 8.62
CA ILE A 73 3.21 -1.81 8.79
C ILE A 73 2.81 -1.82 10.26
N LYS A 74 3.45 -2.65 11.09
CA LYS A 74 3.23 -2.62 12.54
C LYS A 74 3.50 -1.24 13.14
N LYS A 75 4.63 -0.62 12.79
CA LYS A 75 4.96 0.75 13.21
C LYS A 75 3.92 1.78 12.78
N ILE A 76 3.40 1.68 11.55
CA ILE A 76 2.38 2.61 11.02
C ILE A 76 1.04 2.42 11.73
N LEU A 77 0.68 1.20 12.08
CA LEU A 77 -0.56 0.86 12.77
C LEU A 77 -0.47 0.98 14.31
N ALA A 78 0.69 1.39 14.84
CA ALA A 78 1.00 1.45 16.27
C ALA A 78 0.78 0.10 17.01
N LEU A 79 1.21 -1.01 16.38
CA LEU A 79 1.15 -2.39 16.88
C LEU A 79 2.53 -2.96 17.26
#